data_AF-A0A7W1H2F5-F1
#
_entry.id   AF-A0A7W1H2F5-F1
#
_cell.length_a   1.000
_cell.length_b   1.000
_cell.length_c   1.000
_cell.angle_alpha   90.00
_cell.angle_beta   90.00
_cell.angle_gamma   90.00
#
_symmetry.space_group_name_H-M   'P 1'
#
loop_
_entity.id
_entity.type
_entity.pdbx_description
1 polymer ?
#
loop_
_entity_poly.entity_id
_entity_poly.type
_entity_poly.pdbx_seq_one_letter_code
_entity_poly.pdbx_strand_id
1 'polypeptide(L)'
;MAPQPKLSDADVKQMRRRVRAGAHQTDLAREYGVNRKTIRRRLAELERVEAEHAERLAAKRRRWQAPRERQKLRDRERERSPEMEQEADPPRRARRSSSRHERVSDPFLVWLDQRKNLSGRALSQASGLIRIESADGSRRVWVERAEVEGMLDAGWLLSD
;
A
#
# COMPACT_ATOMS: atom_id res chain seq x y z
N MET A 1 18.82 37.48 -17.20
CA MET A 1 17.56 36.69 -17.28
C MET A 1 17.93 35.22 -17.46
N ALA A 2 17.50 34.34 -16.56
CA ALA A 2 17.72 32.90 -16.74
C ALA A 2 16.95 32.41 -17.98
N PRO A 3 17.50 31.48 -18.78
CA PRO A 3 16.78 30.93 -19.92
C PRO A 3 15.52 30.23 -19.43
N GLN A 4 14.35 30.74 -19.82
CA GLN A 4 13.08 30.09 -19.52
C GLN A 4 13.13 28.66 -20.10
N PRO A 5 12.91 27.60 -19.30
CA PRO A 5 12.83 26.27 -19.85
C PRO A 5 11.63 26.23 -20.79
N LYS A 6 11.83 25.82 -22.05
CA LYS A 6 10.78 25.64 -23.07
C LYS A 6 9.66 24.65 -22.67
N LEU A 7 9.73 24.09 -21.47
CA LEU A 7 8.88 23.02 -21.00
C LEU A 7 8.45 23.32 -19.57
N SER A 8 7.16 23.52 -19.36
CA SER A 8 6.58 23.74 -18.03
C SER A 8 6.41 22.41 -17.28
N ASP A 9 6.29 22.47 -15.96
CA ASP A 9 6.02 21.27 -15.15
C ASP A 9 4.66 20.63 -15.50
N ALA A 10 3.70 21.44 -15.95
CA ALA A 10 2.41 20.95 -16.45
C ALA A 10 2.59 20.12 -17.73
N ASP A 11 3.44 20.56 -18.66
CA ASP A 11 3.76 19.81 -19.88
C ASP A 11 4.46 18.49 -19.56
N VAL A 12 5.38 18.49 -18.59
CA VAL A 12 6.07 17.26 -18.14
C VAL A 12 5.07 16.27 -17.54
N LYS A 13 4.10 16.75 -16.74
CA LYS A 13 3.01 15.90 -16.20
C LYS A 13 2.13 15.33 -17.31
N GLN A 14 1.78 16.14 -18.31
CA GLN A 14 0.98 15.69 -19.45
C GLN A 14 1.74 14.67 -20.31
N MET A 15 3.03 14.91 -20.56
CA MET A 15 3.89 13.94 -21.23
C MET A 15 3.97 12.62 -20.47
N ARG A 16 4.10 12.65 -19.14
CA ARG A 16 4.09 11.41 -18.34
C ARG A 16 2.79 10.63 -18.52
N ARG A 17 1.64 11.30 -18.51
CA ARG A 17 0.34 10.65 -18.73
C ARG A 17 0.30 9.96 -20.09
N ARG A 18 0.77 10.63 -21.14
CA ARG A 18 0.82 10.06 -22.50
C ARG A 18 1.81 8.91 -22.62
N VAL A 19 3.01 9.01 -22.02
CA VAL A 19 3.97 7.89 -21.98
C VAL A 19 3.38 6.69 -21.25
N ARG A 20 2.65 6.89 -20.15
CA ARG A 20 1.94 5.79 -19.45
C ARG A 20 0.81 5.17 -20.28
N ALA A 21 0.16 5.96 -21.13
CA ALA A 21 -0.80 5.48 -22.11
C ALA A 21 -0.15 4.83 -23.35
N GLY A 22 1.18 4.70 -23.38
CA GLY A 22 1.93 4.04 -24.46
C GLY A 22 2.47 4.96 -25.55
N ALA A 23 2.37 6.28 -25.41
CA ALA A 23 2.92 7.22 -26.39
C ALA A 23 4.46 7.13 -26.44
N HIS A 24 5.01 7.14 -27.66
CA HIS A 24 6.46 7.12 -27.86
C HIS A 24 7.07 8.50 -27.55
N GLN A 25 8.19 8.49 -26.83
CA GLN A 25 8.94 9.71 -26.48
C GLN A 25 9.45 10.48 -27.70
N THR A 26 9.63 9.80 -28.85
CA THR A 26 10.01 10.43 -30.12
C THR A 26 8.91 11.31 -30.69
N ASP A 27 7.66 10.92 -30.53
CA ASP A 27 6.52 11.67 -31.04
C ASP A 27 6.27 12.90 -30.16
N LEU A 28 6.36 12.71 -28.84
CA LEU A 28 6.32 13.81 -27.87
C LEU A 28 7.48 14.80 -28.09
N ALA A 29 8.68 14.33 -28.44
CA ALA A 29 9.81 15.20 -28.75
C ALA A 29 9.51 16.12 -29.95
N ARG A 30 8.84 15.59 -30.98
CA ARG A 30 8.42 16.36 -32.15
C ARG A 30 7.32 17.36 -31.80
N GLU A 31 6.30 16.91 -31.08
CA GLU A 31 5.13 17.72 -30.73
C GLU A 31 5.49 18.91 -29.83
N TYR A 32 6.34 18.69 -28.83
CA TYR A 32 6.77 19.73 -27.89
C TYR A 32 8.03 20.49 -28.35
N GLY A 33 8.57 20.17 -29.54
CA GLY A 33 9.75 20.83 -30.09
C GLY A 33 11.02 20.71 -29.22
N VAL A 34 11.14 19.61 -28.47
CA VAL A 34 12.24 19.38 -27.52
C VAL A 34 12.99 18.09 -27.85
N ASN A 35 14.27 18.02 -27.48
CA ASN A 35 15.05 16.81 -27.67
C ASN A 35 14.52 15.66 -26.77
N ARG A 36 14.47 14.43 -27.30
CA ARG A 36 14.12 13.22 -26.55
C ARG A 36 14.93 13.07 -25.23
N LYS A 37 16.21 13.44 -25.24
CA LYS A 37 17.05 13.44 -24.02
C LYS A 37 16.51 14.37 -22.93
N THR A 38 15.98 15.53 -23.32
CA THR A 38 15.36 16.50 -22.41
C THR A 38 14.09 15.94 -21.79
N ILE A 39 13.23 15.32 -22.60
CA ILE A 39 12.01 14.64 -22.11
C ILE A 39 12.38 13.57 -21.09
N ARG A 40 13.31 12.67 -21.42
CA ARG A 40 13.75 11.61 -20.52
C ARG A 40 14.26 12.15 -19.20
N ARG A 41 15.10 13.21 -19.22
CA ARG A 41 15.63 13.84 -18.01
C ARG A 41 14.52 14.41 -17.14
N ARG A 42 13.56 15.13 -17.73
CA ARG A 42 12.45 15.76 -17.02
C ARG A 42 11.48 14.75 -16.41
N LEU A 43 11.19 13.66 -17.11
CA LEU A 43 10.35 12.58 -16.56
C LEU A 43 11.03 11.90 -15.37
N ALA A 44 12.32 11.62 -15.45
CA ALA A 44 13.07 11.03 -14.34
C ALA A 44 13.17 11.97 -13.13
N GLU A 45 13.33 13.27 -13.37
CA GLU A 45 13.30 14.29 -12.31
C GLU A 45 11.94 14.34 -11.60
N LEU A 46 10.85 14.33 -12.36
CA LEU A 46 9.48 14.29 -11.81
C LEU A 46 9.25 13.04 -10.95
N GLU A 47 9.68 11.87 -11.40
CA GLU A 47 9.55 10.62 -10.64
C GLU A 47 10.31 10.66 -9.31
N ARG A 48 11.51 11.24 -9.29
CA ARG A 48 12.29 11.40 -8.06
C ARG A 48 11.59 12.32 -7.05
N VAL A 49 11.10 13.47 -7.51
CA VAL A 49 10.38 14.42 -6.65
C VAL A 49 9.11 13.79 -6.07
N GLU A 50 8.38 13.02 -6.86
CA GLU A 50 7.19 12.32 -6.38
C GLU A 50 7.51 11.20 -5.39
N ALA A 51 8.60 10.45 -5.62
CA ALA A 51 9.07 9.43 -4.68
C ALA A 51 9.45 10.04 -3.33
N GLU A 52 10.21 11.13 -3.32
CA GLU A 52 10.57 11.85 -2.10
C GLU A 52 9.33 12.37 -1.35
N HIS A 53 8.37 12.94 -2.08
CA HIS A 53 7.12 13.41 -1.49
C HIS A 53 6.30 12.24 -0.90
N ALA A 54 6.24 11.11 -1.59
CA ALA A 54 5.58 9.90 -1.10
C ALA A 54 6.26 9.34 0.16
N GLU A 55 7.59 9.30 0.20
CA GLU A 55 8.37 8.92 1.38
C GLU A 55 8.10 9.85 2.56
N ARG A 56 8.07 11.16 2.33
CA ARG A 56 7.76 12.16 3.36
C ARG A 56 6.35 11.95 3.94
N LEU A 57 5.37 11.68 3.09
CA LEU A 57 4.00 11.35 3.53
C LEU A 57 3.96 10.02 4.29
N ALA A 58 4.68 9.00 3.83
CA ALA A 58 4.78 7.71 4.50
C ALA A 58 5.44 7.84 5.88
N ALA A 59 6.52 8.63 5.99
CA ALA A 59 7.18 8.93 7.25
C ALA A 59 6.24 9.66 8.22
N LYS A 60 5.48 10.65 7.73
CA LYS A 60 4.46 11.34 8.52
C LYS A 60 3.40 10.36 9.04
N ARG A 61 2.91 9.44 8.20
CA ARG A 61 1.95 8.40 8.60
C ARG A 61 2.54 7.45 9.65
N ARG A 62 3.78 6.97 9.46
CA ARG A 62 4.49 6.12 10.43
C ARG A 62 4.63 6.80 11.79
N ARG A 63 4.94 8.10 11.82
CA ARG A 63 5.02 8.88 13.07
C ARG A 63 3.72 8.86 13.86
N TRP A 64 2.58 8.96 13.19
CA TRP A 64 1.26 8.90 13.85
C TRP A 64 0.85 7.49 14.26
N GLN A 65 1.32 6.45 13.56
CA GLN A 65 1.03 5.05 13.89
C GLN A 65 1.93 4.48 14.97
N ALA A 66 3.18 4.95 15.07
CA ALA A 66 4.18 4.43 16.01
C ALA A 66 3.75 4.43 17.49
N PRO A 67 3.02 5.44 18.02
CA PRO A 67 2.55 5.40 19.41
C PRO A 67 1.52 4.28 19.65
N ARG A 68 0.61 4.07 18.69
CA ARG A 68 -0.41 3.02 18.78
C ARG A 68 0.20 1.63 18.72
N GLU A 69 1.17 1.43 17.82
CA GLU A 69 1.91 0.17 17.72
C GLU A 69 2.78 -0.07 18.96
N ARG A 70 3.44 0.96 19.51
CA ARG A 70 4.17 0.87 20.78
C ARG A 70 3.27 0.51 21.96
N GLN A 71 2.07 1.07 22.02
CA GLN A 71 1.11 0.74 23.07
C GLN A 71 0.65 -0.72 22.96
N LYS A 72 0.26 -1.17 21.77
CA LYS A 72 -0.08 -2.59 21.52
C LYS A 72 1.04 -3.55 21.91
N LEU A 73 2.30 -3.19 21.67
CA LEU A 73 3.44 -4.02 22.08
C LEU A 73 3.55 -4.11 23.60
N ARG A 74 3.37 -3.00 24.32
CA ARG A 74 3.36 -2.98 25.78
C ARG A 74 2.18 -3.75 26.37
N ASP A 75 1.01 -3.62 25.77
CA ASP A 75 -0.19 -4.34 26.20
C ASP A 75 0.01 -5.85 26.01
N ARG A 76 0.56 -6.29 24.86
CA ARG A 76 0.97 -7.69 24.65
C ARG A 76 2.03 -8.17 25.65
N GLU A 77 3.00 -7.33 26.00
CA GLU A 77 4.04 -7.68 26.98
C GLU A 77 3.46 -7.84 28.40
N ARG A 78 2.47 -7.01 28.76
CA ARG A 78 1.69 -7.15 30.00
C ARG A 78 0.82 -8.40 29.99
N GLU A 79 0.12 -8.67 28.89
CA GLU A 79 -0.72 -9.86 28.70
C GLU A 79 0.09 -11.16 28.66
N ARG A 80 1.35 -11.10 28.22
CA ARG A 80 2.29 -12.23 28.29
C ARG A 80 2.84 -12.46 29.71
N SER A 81 2.59 -11.54 30.64
CA SER A 81 3.09 -11.55 32.02
C SER A 81 2.01 -11.84 33.09
N PRO A 82 1.17 -12.88 32.94
CA PRO A 82 0.58 -13.48 34.14
C PRO A 82 0.59 -15.02 34.14
N GLU A 83 1.72 -15.67 33.86
CA GLU A 83 1.83 -17.14 34.05
C GLU A 83 3.22 -17.64 34.54
N MET A 84 4.08 -16.81 35.14
CA MET A 84 5.44 -17.25 35.55
C MET A 84 5.85 -16.91 36.99
N GLU A 85 4.92 -16.89 37.95
CA GLU A 85 5.31 -16.86 39.38
C GLU A 85 4.52 -17.81 40.28
N GLN A 86 3.76 -18.77 39.73
CA GLN A 86 3.19 -19.84 40.54
C GLN A 86 3.54 -21.21 39.95
N GLU A 87 4.28 -21.98 40.75
CA GLU A 87 4.42 -23.43 40.68
C GLU A 87 5.50 -24.00 39.73
N ALA A 88 6.73 -24.20 40.24
CA ALA A 88 7.59 -25.32 39.82
C ALA A 88 8.73 -25.58 40.83
N ASP A 89 8.49 -26.54 41.72
CA ASP A 89 9.50 -27.37 42.37
C ASP A 89 10.41 -28.00 41.29
N PRO A 90 11.76 -28.00 41.39
CA PRO A 90 12.60 -28.39 40.26
C PRO A 90 12.75 -29.92 40.13
N PRO A 91 12.35 -30.57 39.02
CA PRO A 91 12.73 -31.95 38.81
C PRO A 91 14.15 -32.02 38.23
N ARG A 92 14.89 -32.98 38.79
CA ARG A 92 16.27 -33.33 38.48
C ARG A 92 16.44 -33.76 37.03
N ARG A 93 17.55 -33.30 36.44
CA ARG A 93 18.30 -33.82 35.28
C ARG A 93 17.68 -35.01 34.53
N ALA A 94 17.27 -34.75 33.29
CA ALA A 94 17.32 -35.74 32.21
C ALA A 94 17.90 -35.12 30.95
N ARG A 95 18.67 -35.93 30.23
CA ARG A 95 19.57 -35.57 29.13
C ARG A 95 18.82 -35.30 27.82
N ARG A 96 19.40 -34.40 27.04
CA ARG A 96 19.48 -34.35 25.55
C ARG A 96 18.31 -34.95 24.76
N SER A 97 17.61 -34.08 24.03
CA SER A 97 17.25 -34.36 22.63
C SER A 97 17.04 -33.03 21.91
N SER A 98 17.89 -32.78 20.91
CA SER A 98 17.75 -31.71 19.93
C SER A 98 16.52 -31.99 19.05
N SER A 99 15.34 -31.51 19.44
CA SER A 99 14.20 -31.43 18.52
C SER A 99 14.25 -30.07 17.84
N ARG A 100 14.50 -30.14 16.54
CA ARG A 100 14.32 -29.06 15.57
C ARG A 100 12.86 -28.62 15.68
N HIS A 101 12.58 -27.52 16.37
CA HIS A 101 11.25 -26.92 16.35
C HIS A 101 10.99 -26.39 14.94
N GLU A 102 10.38 -27.23 14.13
CA GLU A 102 9.61 -26.84 12.97
C GLU A 102 8.68 -25.70 13.42
N ARG A 103 8.75 -24.58 12.71
CA ARG A 103 7.93 -23.40 12.99
C ARG A 103 6.48 -23.83 12.84
N VAL A 104 5.83 -24.15 13.96
CA VAL A 104 4.38 -24.32 14.01
C VAL A 104 3.81 -22.99 13.54
N SER A 105 3.18 -23.00 12.36
CA SER A 105 2.47 -21.84 11.84
C SER A 105 1.53 -21.35 12.93
N ASP A 106 1.66 -20.07 13.29
CA ASP A 106 0.80 -19.43 14.28
C ASP A 106 -0.66 -19.73 13.89
N PRO A 107 -1.42 -20.45 14.73
CA PRO A 107 -2.81 -20.80 14.44
C PRO A 107 -3.66 -19.57 14.11
N PHE A 108 -3.30 -18.40 14.63
CA PHE A 108 -3.94 -17.13 14.33
C PHE A 108 -3.66 -16.64 12.89
N LEU A 109 -2.44 -16.83 12.37
CA LEU A 109 -2.12 -16.50 10.98
C LEU A 109 -2.81 -17.44 10.00
N VAL A 110 -2.91 -18.73 10.34
CA VAL A 110 -3.68 -19.73 9.56
C VAL A 110 -5.18 -19.44 9.61
N TRP A 111 -5.69 -18.94 10.74
CA TRP A 111 -7.09 -18.54 10.89
C TRP A 111 -7.41 -17.27 10.09
N LEU A 112 -6.52 -16.27 10.06
CA LEU A 112 -6.66 -15.06 9.24
C LEU A 112 -6.59 -15.33 7.74
N ASP A 113 -5.92 -16.40 7.32
CA ASP A 113 -5.82 -16.80 5.91
C ASP A 113 -7.16 -17.36 5.36
N GLN A 114 -8.11 -17.70 6.25
CA GLN A 114 -9.44 -18.09 5.84
C GLN A 114 -10.28 -16.84 5.50
N ARG A 115 -10.76 -16.75 4.24
CA ARG A 115 -11.58 -15.62 3.72
C ARG A 115 -12.69 -15.14 4.66
N LYS A 116 -13.33 -16.06 5.40
CA LYS A 116 -14.44 -15.76 6.32
C LYS A 116 -14.03 -15.00 7.59
N ASN A 117 -12.74 -14.98 7.92
CA ASN A 117 -12.19 -14.42 9.17
C ASN A 117 -11.49 -13.07 8.95
N LEU A 118 -11.38 -12.62 7.71
CA LEU A 118 -10.84 -11.32 7.35
C LEU A 118 -11.90 -10.23 7.59
N SER A 119 -11.54 -9.16 8.28
CA SER A 119 -12.40 -7.97 8.37
C SER A 119 -12.74 -7.44 6.97
N GLY A 120 -13.90 -6.80 6.77
CA GLY A 120 -14.34 -6.34 5.44
C GLY A 120 -13.30 -5.48 4.67
N ARG A 121 -12.46 -4.74 5.40
CA ARG A 121 -11.34 -3.97 4.83
C ARG A 121 -10.14 -4.83 4.43
N ALA A 122 -9.84 -5.88 5.19
CA ALA A 122 -8.77 -6.84 4.90
C ALA A 122 -9.17 -7.80 3.77
N LEU A 123 -10.45 -8.19 3.70
CA LEU A 123 -11.05 -8.88 2.55
C LEU A 123 -10.84 -8.06 1.28
N SER A 124 -11.23 -6.78 1.28
CA SER A 124 -11.09 -5.90 0.11
C SER A 124 -9.63 -5.71 -0.35
N GLN A 125 -8.67 -5.56 0.58
CA GLN A 125 -7.26 -5.44 0.23
C GLN A 125 -6.67 -6.75 -0.31
N ALA A 126 -7.10 -7.90 0.23
CA ALA A 126 -6.63 -9.22 -0.23
C ALA A 126 -7.29 -9.67 -1.54
N SER A 127 -8.51 -9.19 -1.85
CA SER A 127 -9.29 -9.58 -3.04
C SER A 127 -9.29 -8.55 -4.17
N GLY A 128 -8.71 -7.37 -3.98
CA GLY A 128 -8.66 -6.33 -5.02
C GLY A 128 -10.01 -5.66 -5.31
N LEU A 129 -10.97 -5.78 -4.39
CA LEU A 129 -12.30 -5.16 -4.49
C LEU A 129 -12.21 -3.65 -4.22
N ILE A 130 -12.82 -2.85 -5.09
CA ILE A 130 -12.95 -1.40 -4.99
C ILE A 130 -14.35 -1.05 -4.52
N ARG A 131 -14.48 -0.08 -3.62
CA ARG A 131 -15.78 0.39 -3.16
C ARG A 131 -16.35 1.42 -4.12
N ILE A 132 -17.57 1.20 -4.55
CA ILE A 132 -18.34 2.12 -5.36
C ILE A 132 -19.67 2.44 -4.68
N GLU A 133 -20.23 3.59 -5.01
CA GLU A 133 -21.51 4.07 -4.51
C GLU A 133 -22.40 4.53 -5.65
N SER A 134 -23.71 4.35 -5.50
CA SER A 134 -24.67 4.80 -6.49
C SER A 134 -24.70 6.34 -6.54
N ALA A 135 -25.07 6.92 -7.68
CA ALA A 135 -25.09 8.38 -7.87
C ALA A 135 -25.97 9.13 -6.85
N ASP A 136 -26.99 8.45 -6.31
CA ASP A 136 -27.89 8.94 -5.27
C ASP A 136 -27.34 8.75 -3.85
N GLY A 137 -26.17 8.13 -3.69
CA GLY A 137 -25.52 7.82 -2.41
C GLY A 137 -26.26 6.79 -1.56
N SER A 138 -27.36 6.22 -2.05
CA SER A 138 -28.24 5.35 -1.26
C SER A 138 -27.68 3.93 -1.08
N ARG A 139 -26.77 3.52 -1.99
CA ARG A 139 -26.20 2.18 -2.04
C ARG A 139 -24.70 2.22 -2.18
N ARG A 140 -24.03 1.35 -1.45
CA ARG A 140 -22.59 1.13 -1.52
C ARG A 140 -22.32 -0.35 -1.69
N VAL A 141 -21.49 -0.68 -2.67
CA VAL A 141 -21.17 -2.06 -3.03
C VAL A 141 -19.66 -2.19 -3.21
N TRP A 142 -19.12 -3.35 -2.85
CA TRP A 142 -17.74 -3.73 -3.13
C TRP A 142 -17.71 -4.54 -4.41
N VAL A 143 -16.94 -4.10 -5.39
CA VAL A 143 -16.93 -4.66 -6.75
C VAL A 143 -15.50 -4.99 -7.17
N GLU A 144 -15.31 -6.06 -7.94
CA GLU A 144 -13.99 -6.43 -8.45
C GLU A 144 -13.45 -5.38 -9.42
N ARG A 145 -12.13 -5.14 -9.39
CA ARG A 145 -11.51 -4.08 -10.18
C ARG A 145 -11.79 -4.17 -11.69
N ALA A 146 -12.02 -5.37 -12.22
CA ALA A 146 -12.40 -5.59 -13.60
C ALA A 146 -13.85 -5.15 -13.92
N GLU A 147 -14.74 -5.17 -12.93
CA GLU A 147 -16.16 -4.82 -13.08
C GLU A 147 -16.45 -3.35 -12.73
N VAL A 148 -15.50 -2.68 -12.08
CA VAL A 148 -15.61 -1.27 -11.68
C VAL A 148 -15.84 -0.36 -12.88
N GLU A 149 -15.17 -0.59 -13.99
CA GLU A 149 -15.32 0.24 -15.20
C GLU A 149 -16.76 0.20 -15.73
N GLY A 150 -17.38 -0.98 -15.80
CA GLY A 150 -18.79 -1.12 -16.20
C GLY A 150 -19.77 -0.51 -15.20
N MET A 151 -19.45 -0.49 -13.90
CA MET A 151 -20.25 0.18 -12.89
C MET A 151 -20.13 1.71 -12.98
N LEU A 152 -18.94 2.23 -13.25
CA LEU A 152 -18.73 3.67 -13.48
C LEU A 152 -19.47 4.14 -14.74
N ASP A 153 -19.47 3.33 -15.82
CA ASP A 153 -20.25 3.59 -17.04
C ASP A 153 -21.77 3.59 -16.77
N ALA A 154 -22.23 2.77 -15.82
CA ALA A 154 -23.62 2.75 -15.35
C ALA A 154 -23.98 3.92 -14.40
N GLY A 155 -23.06 4.87 -14.18
CA GLY A 155 -23.27 6.06 -13.37
C GLY A 155 -22.99 5.89 -11.88
N TRP A 156 -22.32 4.81 -11.48
CA TRP A 156 -21.83 4.67 -10.10
C TRP A 156 -20.55 5.48 -9.92
N LEU A 157 -20.25 5.84 -8.68
CA LEU A 157 -19.12 6.68 -8.28
C LEU A 157 -18.16 5.89 -7.39
N LEU A 158 -16.88 6.27 -7.39
CA LEU A 158 -15.92 5.72 -6.43
C LEU A 158 -16.22 6.26 -5.03
N SER A 159 -16.28 5.36 -4.04
CA SER A 159 -16.49 5.71 -2.64
C SER A 159 -15.13 5.68 -1.91
N ASP A 160 -14.74 6.80 -1.30
CA ASP A 160 -13.47 6.98 -0.55
C ASP A 160 -13.46 6.25 0.81
#